data_AF-A0A9W9A770-F1
#
_entry.id   AF-A0A9W9A770-F1
#
_cell.length_a   1.000
_cell.length_b   1.000
_cell.length_c   1.000
_cell.angle_alpha   90.00
_cell.angle_beta   90.00
_cell.angle_gamma   90.00
#
_symmetry.space_group_name_H-M   'P 1'
#
loop_
_entity.id
_entity.type
_entity.pdbx_description
1 polymer ?
#
loop_
_entity_poly.entity_id
_entity_poly.type
_entity_poly.pdbx_seq_one_letter_code
_entity_poly.pdbx_strand_id
1 'polypeptide(L)'
;MAGTGARENVFATRMALTNTKLRLKGAQTGHSLLAKKRDALTTRFRAILKKVDDAKRKMGRVMQLASLSMAEVTYATGDISYLVQEQAKSASFREKSKQENVSDVVLPAFEVDRVSESDFNLTGLGRGGQQVLRAR
;
A
#
# COMPACT_ATOMS: atom_id res chain seq x y z
N MET A 1 4.89 48.25 -6.10
CA MET A 1 4.33 46.98 -6.61
C MET A 1 5.11 46.57 -7.86
N ALA A 2 6.14 45.73 -7.70
CA ALA A 2 7.04 45.37 -8.80
C ALA A 2 6.59 44.06 -9.47
N GLY A 3 5.98 44.21 -10.66
CA GLY A 3 6.23 43.39 -11.86
C GLY A 3 5.90 41.90 -11.84
N THR A 4 4.63 41.56 -12.07
CA THR A 4 4.16 40.26 -12.58
C THR A 4 4.26 40.21 -14.12
N GLY A 5 5.45 40.40 -14.68
CA GLY A 5 5.71 40.32 -16.12
C GLY A 5 6.51 39.08 -16.52
N ALA A 6 6.45 38.69 -17.81
CA ALA A 6 7.13 37.52 -18.37
C ALA A 6 8.68 37.54 -18.32
N ARG A 7 9.30 38.56 -17.70
CA ARG A 7 10.73 38.77 -17.62
C ARG A 7 11.13 39.23 -16.22
N GLU A 8 12.31 38.82 -15.77
CA GLU A 8 12.86 39.29 -14.50
C GLU A 8 13.10 40.81 -14.55
N ASN A 9 12.68 41.53 -13.50
CA ASN A 9 12.86 42.96 -13.40
C ASN A 9 14.28 43.28 -12.89
N VAL A 10 15.26 43.26 -13.79
CA VAL A 10 16.67 43.48 -13.47
C VAL A 10 17.27 44.55 -14.39
N PHE A 11 18.07 45.45 -13.83
CA PHE A 11 18.81 46.42 -14.62
C PHE A 11 19.80 45.73 -15.57
N ALA A 12 19.87 46.21 -16.82
CA ALA A 12 20.69 45.62 -17.88
C ALA A 12 22.19 45.88 -17.66
N THR A 13 22.79 45.13 -16.74
CA THR A 13 24.22 45.14 -16.44
C THR A 13 24.89 43.84 -16.88
N ARG A 14 26.21 43.87 -17.13
CA ARG A 14 26.98 42.67 -17.49
C ARG A 14 26.87 41.58 -16.40
N MET A 15 26.84 41.98 -15.14
CA MET A 15 26.68 41.08 -14.01
C MET A 15 25.30 40.40 -14.02
N ALA A 16 24.22 41.16 -14.29
CA ALA A 16 22.87 40.61 -14.42
C ALA A 16 22.76 39.57 -15.56
N LEU A 17 23.41 39.80 -16.71
CA LEU A 17 23.46 38.83 -17.80
C LEU A 17 24.14 37.51 -17.39
N THR A 18 25.25 37.58 -16.66
CA THR A 18 25.95 36.37 -16.18
C THR A 18 25.09 35.59 -15.19
N ASN A 19 24.44 36.28 -14.25
CA ASN A 19 23.56 35.65 -13.26
C ASN A 19 22.34 34.99 -13.91
N THR A 20 21.70 35.68 -14.86
CA THR A 20 20.54 35.12 -15.59
C THR A 20 20.92 33.92 -16.46
N LYS A 21 22.08 33.93 -17.13
CA LYS A 21 22.59 32.76 -17.86
C LYS A 21 22.85 31.56 -16.94
N LEU A 22 23.41 31.80 -15.75
CA LEU A 22 23.65 30.75 -14.77
C LEU A 22 22.33 30.16 -14.24
N ARG A 23 21.35 31.03 -13.91
CA ARG A 23 19.99 30.60 -13.52
C ARG A 23 19.30 29.81 -14.63
N LEU A 24 19.40 30.26 -15.89
CA LEU A 24 18.84 29.55 -17.04
C LEU A 24 19.43 28.14 -17.16
N LYS A 25 20.75 28.01 -17.07
CA LYS A 25 21.42 26.71 -17.11
C LYS A 25 20.99 25.81 -15.95
N GLY A 26 20.90 26.36 -14.73
CA GLY A 26 20.41 25.64 -13.55
C GLY A 26 18.94 25.21 -13.66
N ALA A 27 18.09 26.04 -14.26
CA ALA A 27 16.69 25.72 -14.52
C ALA A 27 16.56 24.62 -15.59
N GLN A 28 17.37 24.67 -16.65
CA GLN A 28 17.40 23.63 -17.69
C GLN A 28 17.84 22.27 -17.12
N THR A 29 18.90 22.24 -16.30
CA THR A 29 19.34 21.01 -15.64
C THR A 29 18.30 20.52 -14.63
N GLY A 30 17.78 21.41 -13.77
CA GLY A 30 16.72 21.08 -12.81
C GLY A 30 15.47 20.51 -13.45
N HIS A 31 15.00 21.09 -14.56
CA HIS A 31 13.87 20.57 -15.32
C HIS A 31 14.15 19.16 -15.84
N SER A 32 15.34 18.91 -16.40
CA SER A 32 15.72 17.58 -16.90
C SER A 32 15.79 16.52 -15.79
N LEU A 33 16.24 16.90 -14.58
CA LEU A 33 16.29 16.01 -13.42
C LEU A 33 14.89 15.69 -12.90
N LEU A 34 14.02 16.69 -12.82
CA LEU A 34 12.63 16.50 -12.41
C LEU A 34 11.84 15.64 -13.41
N ALA A 35 12.08 15.82 -14.71
CA ALA A 35 11.50 14.98 -15.75
C ALA A 35 11.91 13.51 -15.57
N LYS A 36 13.20 13.23 -15.33
CA LYS A 36 13.70 11.88 -15.05
C LYS A 36 13.08 11.28 -13.78
N LYS A 37 12.96 12.07 -12.69
CA LYS A 37 12.30 11.63 -11.45
C LYS A 37 10.83 11.28 -11.69
N ARG A 38 10.10 12.12 -12.43
CA ARG A 38 8.69 11.88 -12.81
C ARG A 38 8.55 10.58 -13.60
N ASP A 39 9.43 10.33 -14.57
CA ASP A 39 9.33 9.14 -15.41
C ASP A 39 9.61 7.85 -14.61
N ALA A 40 10.57 7.89 -13.68
CA ALA A 40 10.83 6.79 -12.74
C ALA A 40 9.62 6.50 -11.83
N LEU A 41 9.03 7.56 -11.25
CA LEU A 41 7.83 7.45 -10.42
C LEU A 41 6.63 6.90 -11.22
N THR A 42 6.43 7.38 -12.44
CA THR A 42 5.33 6.92 -13.32
C THR A 42 5.47 5.44 -13.67
N THR A 43 6.70 4.99 -13.92
CA THR A 43 7.00 3.58 -14.20
C THR A 43 6.68 2.71 -12.99
N ARG A 44 7.09 3.12 -11.79
CA ARG A 44 6.80 2.43 -10.53
C ARG A 44 5.30 2.42 -10.22
N PHE A 45 4.62 3.54 -10.43
CA PHE A 45 3.18 3.65 -10.25
C PHE A 45 2.42 2.66 -11.14
N ARG A 46 2.78 2.56 -12.42
CA ARG A 46 2.19 1.58 -13.34
C ARG A 46 2.46 0.13 -12.91
N ALA A 47 3.67 -0.16 -12.42
CA ALA A 47 3.99 -1.48 -11.90
C ALA A 47 3.15 -1.84 -10.66
N ILE A 48 2.92 -0.88 -9.76
CA ILE A 48 2.04 -1.05 -8.60
C ILE A 48 0.60 -1.26 -9.05
N LEU A 49 0.08 -0.45 -9.98
CA LEU A 49 -1.28 -0.62 -10.51
C LEU A 49 -1.51 -2.02 -11.09
N LYS A 50 -0.54 -2.55 -11.84
CA LYS A 50 -0.62 -3.92 -12.36
C LYS A 50 -0.68 -4.96 -11.23
N LYS A 51 0.18 -4.83 -10.23
CA LYS A 51 0.16 -5.71 -9.04
C LYS A 51 -1.18 -5.62 -8.29
N VAL A 52 -1.77 -4.43 -8.18
CA VAL A 52 -3.06 -4.20 -7.53
C VAL A 52 -4.20 -4.88 -8.30
N ASP A 53 -4.24 -4.76 -9.64
CA ASP A 53 -5.26 -5.45 -10.45
C ASP A 53 -5.12 -6.98 -10.30
N ASP A 54 -3.90 -7.50 -10.44
CA ASP A 54 -3.63 -8.94 -10.28
C ASP A 54 -4.04 -9.45 -8.88
N ALA A 55 -3.71 -8.68 -7.83
CA ALA A 55 -4.09 -9.00 -6.45
C ALA A 55 -5.61 -8.94 -6.26
N LYS A 56 -6.30 -7.94 -6.81
CA LYS A 56 -7.76 -7.80 -6.69
C LYS A 56 -8.51 -8.93 -7.38
N ARG A 57 -8.04 -9.38 -8.55
CA ARG A 57 -8.60 -10.56 -9.24
C ARG A 57 -8.38 -11.85 -8.46
N LYS A 58 -7.20 -12.03 -7.88
CA LYS A 58 -6.91 -13.19 -7.00
C LYS A 58 -7.78 -13.14 -5.74
N MET A 59 -7.92 -11.96 -5.13
CA MET A 59 -8.75 -11.74 -3.94
C MET A 59 -10.22 -12.11 -4.21
N GLY A 60 -10.78 -11.76 -5.37
CA GLY A 60 -12.14 -12.16 -5.72
C GLY A 60 -12.35 -13.68 -5.72
N ARG A 61 -11.39 -14.45 -6.25
CA ARG A 61 -11.45 -15.92 -6.23
C ARG A 61 -11.26 -16.50 -4.83
N VAL A 62 -10.30 -15.98 -4.08
CA VAL A 62 -10.04 -16.42 -2.70
C VAL A 62 -11.24 -16.12 -1.80
N MET A 63 -11.90 -14.97 -1.97
CA MET A 63 -13.09 -14.60 -1.23
C MET A 63 -14.27 -15.53 -1.53
N GLN A 64 -14.44 -15.90 -2.81
CA GLN A 64 -15.47 -16.87 -3.20
C GLN A 64 -15.23 -18.23 -2.56
N LEU A 65 -13.98 -18.72 -2.58
CA LEU A 65 -13.61 -19.97 -1.91
C LEU A 65 -13.84 -19.88 -0.40
N ALA A 66 -13.40 -18.80 0.25
CA ALA A 66 -13.59 -18.59 1.68
C ALA A 66 -15.08 -18.54 2.06
N SER A 67 -15.92 -17.95 1.21
CA SER A 67 -17.38 -17.92 1.42
C SER A 67 -18.00 -19.31 1.30
N LEU A 68 -17.51 -20.16 0.39
CA LEU A 68 -17.93 -21.57 0.29
C LEU A 68 -17.46 -22.37 1.51
N SER A 69 -16.21 -22.21 1.94
CA SER A 69 -15.69 -22.85 3.15
C SER A 69 -16.46 -22.41 4.40
N MET A 70 -16.86 -21.15 4.48
CA MET A 70 -17.74 -20.67 5.56
C MET A 70 -19.12 -21.33 5.50
N ALA A 71 -19.70 -21.50 4.31
CA ALA A 71 -20.99 -22.19 4.15
C ALA A 71 -20.91 -23.67 4.53
N GLU A 72 -19.82 -24.37 4.21
CA GLU A 72 -19.56 -25.76 4.64
C GLU A 72 -19.51 -25.87 6.16
N VAL A 73 -18.82 -24.92 6.81
CA VAL A 73 -18.78 -24.82 8.27
C VAL A 73 -20.18 -24.57 8.83
N THR A 74 -20.92 -23.59 8.31
CA THR A 74 -22.30 -23.30 8.76
C THR A 74 -23.23 -24.50 8.58
N TYR A 75 -23.07 -25.28 7.52
CA TYR A 75 -23.83 -26.51 7.31
C TYR A 75 -23.50 -27.60 8.35
N ALA A 76 -22.22 -27.77 8.68
CA ALA A 76 -21.76 -28.81 9.61
C ALA A 76 -21.99 -28.48 11.09
N THR A 77 -21.87 -27.20 11.48
CA THR A 77 -21.88 -26.77 12.89
C THR A 77 -23.02 -25.83 13.26
N GLY A 78 -23.77 -25.32 12.28
CA GLY A 78 -24.71 -24.21 12.51
C GLY A 78 -23.98 -22.87 12.63
N ASP A 79 -24.64 -21.88 13.25
CA ASP A 79 -24.07 -20.55 13.43
C ASP A 79 -22.95 -20.55 14.50
N ILE A 80 -21.74 -20.19 14.08
CA ILE A 80 -20.53 -20.12 14.90
C ILE A 80 -20.12 -18.69 15.27
N SER A 81 -20.87 -17.68 14.81
CA SER A 81 -20.48 -16.26 14.89
C SER A 81 -20.27 -15.81 16.33
N TYR A 82 -21.16 -16.21 17.24
CA TYR A 82 -21.08 -15.88 18.67
C TYR A 82 -19.82 -16.46 19.33
N LEU A 83 -19.52 -17.75 19.07
CA LEU A 83 -18.36 -18.45 19.63
C LEU A 83 -17.04 -17.83 19.14
N VAL A 84 -16.97 -17.47 17.86
CA VAL A 84 -15.78 -16.83 17.28
C VAL A 84 -15.55 -15.45 17.89
N GLN A 85 -16.61 -14.67 18.12
CA GLN A 85 -16.51 -13.35 18.73
C GLN A 85 -16.09 -13.43 20.21
N GLU A 86 -16.61 -14.40 20.96
CA GLU A 86 -16.26 -14.60 22.37
C GLU A 86 -14.80 -15.05 22.55
N GLN A 87 -14.26 -15.85 21.61
CA GLN A 87 -12.86 -16.30 21.65
C GLN A 87 -11.84 -15.26 21.14
N ALA A 88 -12.29 -14.18 20.49
CA ALA A 88 -11.41 -13.14 19.95
C ALA A 88 -10.83 -12.23 21.05
N LYS A 89 -9.78 -12.68 21.75
CA LYS A 89 -9.10 -11.92 22.82
C LYS A 89 -7.97 -11.02 22.31
N SER A 90 -7.07 -11.59 21.50
CA SER A 90 -5.90 -10.88 20.97
C SER A 90 -5.69 -11.21 19.50
N ALA A 91 -5.17 -10.25 18.74
CA ALA A 91 -4.89 -10.45 17.32
C ALA A 91 -3.65 -11.34 17.14
N SER A 92 -3.86 -12.50 16.52
CA SER A 92 -2.79 -13.43 16.09
C SER A 92 -2.11 -12.98 14.79
N PHE A 93 -2.85 -12.25 13.94
CA PHE A 93 -2.32 -11.61 12.74
C PHE A 93 -2.19 -10.11 12.98
N ARG A 94 -0.96 -9.59 12.96
CA ARG A 94 -0.65 -8.17 13.14
C ARG A 94 0.08 -7.65 11.91
N GLU A 95 0.08 -6.33 11.75
CA GLU A 95 0.81 -5.67 10.68
C GLU A 95 1.79 -4.67 11.29
N LYS A 96 3.02 -4.64 10.75
CA LYS A 96 4.05 -3.66 11.08
C LYS A 96 4.22 -2.72 9.92
N SER A 97 4.28 -1.42 10.20
CA SER A 97 4.59 -0.42 9.18
C SER A 97 6.10 -0.34 8.96
N LYS A 98 6.48 -0.17 7.70
CA LYS A 98 7.84 0.01 7.23
C LYS A 98 7.87 1.15 6.22
N GLN A 99 8.98 1.85 6.13
CA GLN A 99 9.17 2.90 5.14
C GLN A 99 10.02 2.36 3.99
N GLU A 100 9.52 2.48 2.77
CA GLU A 100 10.23 2.14 1.53
C GLU A 100 10.48 3.42 0.74
N ASN A 101 11.72 3.69 0.33
CA ASN A 101 12.05 4.87 -0.49
C ASN A 101 12.07 4.51 -1.98
N VAL A 102 11.24 5.20 -2.76
CA VAL A 102 11.19 5.07 -4.22
C VAL A 102 11.50 6.42 -4.85
N SER A 103 12.72 6.56 -5.38
CA SER A 103 13.17 7.78 -6.08
C SER A 103 13.03 9.06 -5.25
N ASP A 104 13.48 9.01 -4.00
CA ASP A 104 13.36 10.09 -3.00
C ASP A 104 11.91 10.46 -2.69
N VAL A 105 11.05 9.44 -2.64
CA VAL A 105 9.67 9.51 -2.14
C VAL A 105 9.50 8.35 -1.17
N VAL A 106 9.26 8.66 0.10
CA VAL A 106 9.04 7.66 1.14
C VAL A 106 7.60 7.19 1.09
N LEU A 107 7.40 5.88 0.92
CA LEU A 107 6.12 5.21 0.91
C LEU A 107 5.98 4.34 2.17
N PRO A 108 4.83 4.37 2.86
CA PRO A 108 4.54 3.38 3.88
C PRO A 108 4.23 2.03 3.21
N ALA A 109 4.89 0.98 3.67
CA ALA A 109 4.65 -0.40 3.33
C ALA A 109 4.27 -1.18 4.60
N PHE A 110 3.50 -2.25 4.45
CA PHE A 110 3.09 -3.11 5.56
C PHE A 110 3.72 -4.48 5.42
N GLU A 111 4.24 -5.00 6.54
CA GLU A 111 4.73 -6.36 6.66
C GLU A 111 3.88 -7.12 7.68
N VAL A 112 3.60 -8.38 7.36
CA VAL A 112 2.80 -9.24 8.21
C VAL A 112 3.64 -9.74 9.38
N ASP A 113 3.13 -9.57 10.59
CA ASP A 113 3.71 -10.06 11.84
C ASP A 113 2.76 -11.08 12.45
N ARG A 114 3.12 -12.37 12.37
CA ARG A 114 2.30 -13.46 12.92
C ARG A 114 2.77 -13.77 14.33
N VAL A 115 1.86 -13.63 15.29
CA VAL A 115 2.08 -14.07 16.67
C VAL A 115 1.68 -15.54 16.76
N SER A 116 2.56 -16.39 17.29
CA SER A 116 2.41 -17.85 17.28
C SER A 116 1.40 -18.40 18.31
N GLU A 117 0.82 -17.55 19.16
CA GLU A 117 -0.25 -17.95 20.06
C GLU A 117 -1.59 -17.98 19.30
N SER A 118 -2.16 -19.17 19.13
CA SER A 118 -3.56 -19.29 18.72
C SER A 118 -4.26 -20.33 19.57
N ASP A 119 -4.79 -19.89 20.71
CA ASP A 119 -5.66 -20.67 21.58
C ASP A 119 -7.12 -20.60 21.10
N PHE A 120 -7.36 -20.99 19.84
CA PHE A 120 -8.73 -21.13 19.30
C PHE A 120 -9.24 -22.54 19.60
N ASN A 121 -9.63 -22.77 20.86
CA ASN A 121 -10.18 -24.04 21.30
C ASN A 121 -11.69 -24.05 21.12
N LEU A 122 -12.17 -24.47 19.95
CA LEU A 122 -13.60 -24.64 19.64
C LEU A 122 -14.17 -25.89 20.35
N THR A 123 -14.21 -25.83 21.68
CA THR A 123 -14.84 -26.85 22.51
C THR A 123 -16.35 -26.88 22.23
N GLY A 124 -16.93 -28.08 22.12
CA GLY A 124 -18.37 -28.26 21.88
C GLY A 124 -18.80 -28.45 20.42
N LEU A 125 -17.90 -28.32 19.43
CA LEU A 125 -18.22 -28.54 18.01
C LEU A 125 -17.95 -29.97 17.51
N GLY A 126 -17.41 -30.86 18.33
CA GLY A 126 -17.13 -32.26 17.96
C GLY A 126 -16.32 -32.38 16.66
N ARG A 127 -16.78 -33.22 15.72
CA ARG A 127 -16.15 -33.35 14.38
C ARG A 127 -16.27 -32.07 13.52
N GLY A 128 -17.23 -31.21 13.82
CA GLY A 128 -17.38 -29.91 13.17
C GLY A 128 -16.22 -28.94 13.48
N GLY A 129 -15.57 -29.08 14.64
CA GLY A 129 -14.38 -28.30 14.98
C GLY A 129 -13.20 -28.55 14.02
N GLN A 130 -13.08 -29.75 13.45
CA GLN A 130 -12.07 -30.05 12.43
C GLN A 130 -12.36 -29.34 11.10
N GLN A 131 -13.64 -29.13 10.75
CA GLN A 131 -14.03 -28.38 9.56
C GLN A 131 -13.77 -26.88 9.72
N VAL A 132 -14.01 -26.33 10.92
CA VAL A 132 -13.68 -24.92 11.22
C VAL A 132 -12.17 -24.68 11.15
N LEU A 133 -11.35 -25.59 11.67
CA LEU A 133 -9.89 -25.50 11.57
C LEU A 133 -9.37 -25.58 10.12
N ARG A 134 -10.09 -26.28 9.25
CA ARG A 134 -9.76 -26.40 7.82
C ARG A 134 -10.15 -25.15 7.02
N ALA A 135 -11.20 -24.44 7.46
CA ALA A 135 -11.67 -23.22 6.83
C ALA A 135 -10.86 -21.96 7.23
N ARG A 136 -10.03 -22.06 8.27
CA ARG A 136 -9.10 -21.02 8.75
C ARG A 136 -7.82 -20.95 7.91
#